data_AF-A0A958LDD5-F1
#
_entry.id   AF-A0A958LDD5-F1
#
_cell.length_a   1.000
_cell.length_b   1.000
_cell.length_c   1.000
_cell.angle_alpha   90.00
_cell.angle_beta   90.00
_cell.angle_gamma   90.00
#
_symmetry.space_group_name_H-M   'P 1'
#
loop_
_entity.id
_entity.type
_entity.pdbx_description
1 polymer ?
#
loop_
_entity_poly.entity_id
_entity_poly.type
_entity_poly.pdbx_seq_one_letter_code
_entity_poly.pdbx_strand_id
1 'polypeptide(L)'
;MRVSKERVSGAFGRLLIGSLLVAFAVSACTPSIDGRPLDELAAEGGEGQDYVVKSGDSLSVEVCGEPKLSGEVFVRDDGKFTMPLINDVPASGKTLQQVSTEITRQLNA
;
A
#
# COMPACT_ATOMS: atom_id res chain seq x y z
N MET A 1 15.21 39.03 21.55
CA MET A 1 15.08 37.63 22.00
C MET A 1 14.93 37.66 23.52
N ARG A 2 13.68 37.67 24.04
CA ARG A 2 13.42 37.74 25.50
C ARG A 2 13.19 36.31 26.02
N VAL A 3 14.13 35.83 26.83
CA VAL A 3 13.97 34.60 27.62
C VAL A 3 13.41 35.02 28.98
N SER A 4 12.12 34.77 29.20
CA SER A 4 11.47 34.91 30.52
C SER A 4 12.02 33.85 31.46
N LYS A 5 12.72 34.30 32.51
CA LYS A 5 13.28 33.50 33.58
C LYS A 5 12.41 33.73 34.81
N GLU A 6 11.54 32.77 35.13
CA GLU A 6 10.67 32.87 36.30
C GLU A 6 11.27 32.11 37.49
N ARG A 7 11.49 32.88 38.56
CA ARG A 7 12.02 32.44 39.85
C ARG A 7 11.07 31.43 40.47
N VAL A 8 11.60 30.31 40.96
CA VAL A 8 10.95 29.55 42.03
C VAL A 8 11.92 29.45 43.19
N SER A 9 11.70 30.36 44.13
CA SER A 9 12.33 30.43 45.45
C SER A 9 11.57 29.53 46.42
N GLY A 10 12.29 28.80 47.28
CA GLY A 10 11.87 28.66 48.67
C GLY A 10 11.15 27.39 49.15
N ALA A 11 11.07 26.30 48.38
CA ALA A 11 10.41 25.07 48.86
C ALA A 11 11.21 23.76 48.69
N PHE A 12 12.49 23.84 48.29
CA PHE A 12 13.34 22.68 47.99
C PHE A 12 13.88 21.93 49.22
N GLY A 13 13.68 22.44 50.44
CA GLY A 13 14.32 21.92 51.65
C GLY A 13 13.55 20.87 52.44
N ARG A 14 12.29 20.57 52.10
CA ARG A 14 11.44 19.68 52.93
C ARG A 14 10.70 18.59 52.15
N LEU A 15 10.88 18.57 50.83
CA LEU A 15 10.20 17.64 49.92
C LEU A 15 11.16 16.65 49.25
N LEU A 16 12.35 16.41 49.82
CA LEU A 16 13.35 15.49 49.26
C LEU A 16 13.38 14.09 49.90
N ILE A 17 12.47 13.78 50.85
CA ILE A 17 12.48 12.49 51.55
C ILE A 17 11.21 11.65 51.26
N GLY A 18 10.13 12.26 50.75
CA GLY A 18 8.87 11.56 50.44
C GLY A 18 8.74 11.07 48.98
N SER A 19 9.68 11.41 48.10
CA SER A 19 9.57 11.17 46.64
C SER A 19 10.58 10.15 46.11
N LEU A 20 11.06 9.23 46.96
CA LEU A 20 11.97 8.14 46.54
C LEU A 20 11.25 6.78 46.42
N LEU A 21 9.97 6.67 46.81
CA LEU A 21 9.19 5.42 46.72
C LEU A 21 8.03 5.44 45.70
N VAL A 22 7.83 6.53 44.96
CA VAL A 22 6.75 6.67 43.94
C VAL A 22 7.32 7.03 42.57
N ALA A 23 8.51 6.52 42.24
CA ALA A 23 9.16 6.73 40.95
C ALA A 23 9.52 5.42 40.22
N PHE A 24 9.10 4.25 40.72
CA PHE A 24 9.42 2.95 40.13
C PHE A 24 8.27 2.29 39.35
N ALA A 25 7.08 2.92 39.25
CA ALA A 25 5.89 2.31 38.66
C ALA A 25 5.44 2.90 37.30
N VAL A 26 6.15 3.90 36.74
CA VAL A 26 5.78 4.53 35.45
C VAL A 26 6.97 4.48 34.49
N SER A 27 7.47 3.27 34.22
CA SER A 27 8.43 3.01 33.14
C SER A 27 8.06 1.70 32.43
N ALA A 28 6.85 1.63 31.90
CA ALA A 28 6.41 0.51 31.06
C ALA A 28 5.48 1.00 29.93
N CYS A 29 5.91 2.01 29.18
CA CYS A 29 5.36 2.32 27.87
C CYS A 29 6.51 2.52 26.87
N THR A 30 7.16 1.41 26.52
CA THR A 30 7.81 1.28 25.21
C THR A 30 6.77 0.73 24.25
N PRO A 31 6.19 1.53 23.33
CA PRO A 31 5.62 0.95 22.14
C PRO A 31 6.80 0.32 21.38
N SER A 32 6.90 -1.00 21.46
CA SER A 32 7.73 -1.77 20.55
C SER A 32 7.18 -1.54 19.14
N ILE A 33 7.76 -0.56 18.44
CA ILE A 33 7.58 -0.42 17.00
C ILE A 33 8.44 -1.53 16.42
N ASP A 34 7.84 -2.70 16.24
CA ASP A 34 8.37 -3.74 15.39
C ASP A 34 8.57 -3.13 14.01
N GLY A 35 9.84 -2.84 13.69
CA GLY A 35 10.27 -2.41 12.36
C GLY A 35 10.05 -3.56 11.40
N ARG A 36 8.80 -3.77 10.97
CA ARG A 36 8.51 -4.67 9.86
C ARG A 36 9.19 -4.06 8.63
N PRO A 37 10.10 -4.78 7.98
CA PRO A 37 10.75 -4.28 6.77
C PRO A 37 9.67 -3.95 5.74
N LEU A 38 9.79 -2.79 5.11
CA LEU A 38 8.89 -2.33 4.04
C LEU A 38 8.98 -3.22 2.76
N ASP A 39 9.76 -4.30 2.81
CA ASP A 39 9.84 -5.37 1.80
C ASP A 39 8.53 -6.16 1.65
N GLU A 40 7.66 -6.20 2.66
CA GLU A 40 6.40 -6.97 2.57
C GLU A 40 5.33 -6.29 1.68
N LEU A 41 5.52 -5.01 1.31
CA LEU A 41 4.70 -4.32 0.31
C LEU A 41 5.13 -4.62 -1.14
N ALA A 42 6.28 -5.25 -1.35
CA ALA A 42 6.89 -5.42 -2.68
C ALA A 42 6.60 -6.78 -3.33
N ALA A 43 6.00 -7.73 -2.61
CA ALA A 43 5.84 -9.09 -3.13
C ALA A 43 4.60 -9.81 -2.58
N GLU A 44 3.41 -9.24 -2.74
CA GLU A 44 2.20 -10.07 -2.82
C GLU A 44 2.01 -10.56 -4.27
N GLY A 45 3.03 -11.23 -4.79
CA GLY A 45 2.87 -12.19 -5.89
C GLY A 45 2.35 -13.49 -5.28
N GLY A 46 1.10 -13.47 -4.83
CA GLY A 46 0.49 -14.57 -4.08
C GLY A 46 0.58 -15.88 -4.85
N GLU A 47 1.42 -16.80 -4.37
CA GLU A 47 1.36 -18.21 -4.73
C GLU A 47 0.11 -18.83 -4.08
N GLY A 48 -1.05 -18.54 -4.65
CA GLY A 48 -2.33 -18.93 -4.08
C GLY A 48 -3.50 -18.56 -4.97
N GLN A 49 -3.82 -19.45 -5.92
CA GLN A 49 -4.93 -19.37 -6.88
C GLN A 49 -4.78 -18.23 -7.91
N ASP A 50 -4.83 -18.61 -9.19
CA ASP A 50 -4.79 -17.63 -10.27
C ASP A 50 -5.94 -16.62 -10.11
N TYR A 51 -5.60 -15.34 -10.07
CA TYR A 51 -6.60 -14.28 -10.04
C TYR A 51 -7.45 -14.36 -11.30
N VAL A 52 -8.77 -14.45 -11.10
CA VAL A 52 -9.76 -14.40 -12.17
C VAL A 52 -10.34 -13.01 -12.21
N VAL A 53 -10.18 -12.35 -13.36
CA VAL A 53 -10.65 -10.99 -13.60
C VAL A 53 -12.19 -10.94 -13.52
N LYS A 54 -12.71 -9.87 -12.92
CA LYS A 54 -14.14 -9.58 -12.79
C LYS A 54 -14.49 -8.25 -13.42
N SER A 55 -15.78 -8.07 -13.72
CA SER A 55 -16.31 -6.75 -14.08
C SER A 55 -16.14 -5.78 -12.91
N GLY A 56 -15.70 -4.57 -13.20
CA GLY A 56 -15.37 -3.56 -12.18
C GLY A 56 -13.88 -3.49 -11.80
N ASP A 57 -13.05 -4.40 -12.31
CA ASP A 57 -11.61 -4.40 -12.02
C ASP A 57 -10.88 -3.30 -12.83
N SER A 58 -9.86 -2.70 -12.22
CA SER A 58 -8.87 -1.89 -12.93
C SER A 58 -7.63 -2.74 -13.21
N LEU A 59 -7.21 -2.80 -14.47
CA LEU A 59 -6.03 -3.55 -14.91
C LEU A 59 -5.00 -2.57 -15.47
N SER A 60 -3.74 -2.78 -15.11
CA SER A 60 -2.62 -2.11 -15.76
C SER A 60 -2.10 -3.01 -16.89
N VAL A 61 -2.19 -2.54 -18.13
CA VAL A 61 -1.71 -3.25 -19.30
C VAL A 61 -0.44 -2.56 -19.82
N GLU A 62 0.63 -3.33 -19.94
CA GLU A 62 1.89 -2.85 -20.49
C GLU A 62 2.27 -3.66 -21.73
N VAL A 63 2.43 -2.97 -22.86
CA VAL A 63 2.89 -3.55 -24.12
C VAL A 63 4.31 -3.07 -24.38
N CYS A 64 5.27 -4.00 -24.36
CA CYS A 64 6.68 -3.70 -24.55
C CYS A 64 6.95 -2.96 -25.87
N GLY A 65 7.61 -1.80 -25.78
CA GLY A 65 7.94 -0.97 -26.94
C GLY A 65 6.79 -0.11 -27.48
N GLU A 66 5.56 -0.31 -27.00
CA GLU A 66 4.36 0.38 -27.50
C GLU A 66 3.61 1.09 -26.37
N PRO A 67 4.15 2.19 -25.83
CA PRO A 67 3.53 2.93 -24.72
C PRO A 67 2.17 3.56 -25.09
N LYS A 68 1.86 3.68 -26.38
CA LYS A 68 0.55 4.15 -26.86
C LYS A 68 -0.55 3.10 -26.71
N LEU A 69 -0.17 1.83 -26.56
CA LEU A 69 -1.08 0.71 -26.30
C LEU A 69 -1.11 0.34 -24.81
N SER A 70 -0.08 0.75 -24.06
CA SER A 70 -0.03 0.63 -22.60
C SER A 70 -0.94 1.64 -21.90
N GLY A 71 -1.48 1.25 -20.76
CA GLY A 71 -2.30 2.12 -19.93
C GLY A 71 -3.11 1.36 -18.88
N GLU A 72 -3.75 2.13 -18.01
CA GLU A 72 -4.73 1.60 -17.07
C GLU A 72 -6.10 1.52 -17.76
N VAL A 73 -6.75 0.38 -17.64
CA VAL A 73 -8.03 0.07 -18.29
C VAL A 73 -9.00 -0.49 -17.28
N PHE A 74 -10.28 -0.14 -17.44
CA PHE A 74 -11.34 -0.60 -16.56
C PHE A 74 -12.17 -1.69 -17.25
N VAL A 75 -12.39 -2.80 -16.55
CA VAL A 75 -13.26 -3.89 -17.01
C VAL A 75 -14.72 -3.45 -16.82
N ARG A 76 -15.40 -3.20 -17.94
CA ARG A 76 -16.80 -2.79 -17.99
C ARG A 76 -17.73 -3.88 -17.46
N ASP A 77 -18.99 -3.53 -17.21
CA ASP A 77 -20.01 -4.46 -16.71
C ASP A 77 -20.23 -5.68 -17.62
N ASP A 78 -20.04 -5.54 -18.93
CA ASP A 78 -20.10 -6.62 -19.92
C ASP A 78 -18.86 -7.54 -19.90
N GLY A 79 -17.90 -7.30 -19.00
CA GLY A 79 -16.72 -8.14 -18.79
C GLY A 79 -15.61 -7.91 -19.81
N LYS A 80 -15.64 -6.80 -20.52
CA LYS A 80 -14.66 -6.39 -21.52
C LYS A 80 -14.00 -5.08 -21.14
N PHE A 81 -12.82 -4.82 -21.68
CA PHE A 81 -12.20 -3.50 -21.61
C PHE A 81 -11.77 -3.08 -23.00
N THR A 82 -11.59 -1.78 -23.20
CA THR A 82 -11.27 -1.21 -24.52
C THR A 82 -9.81 -0.79 -24.57
N MET A 83 -9.10 -1.21 -25.62
CA MET A 83 -7.73 -0.80 -25.92
C MET A 83 -7.63 -0.17 -27.31
N PRO A 84 -6.63 0.68 -27.56
CA PRO A 84 -6.33 1.13 -28.92
C PRO A 84 -6.00 -0.06 -29.84
N LEU A 85 -6.34 0.06 -31.13
CA LEU A 85 -6.17 -0.92 -32.21
C LEU A 85 -7.05 -2.18 -32.15
N ILE A 86 -7.25 -2.77 -30.97
CA ILE A 86 -8.00 -4.04 -30.82
C ILE A 86 -9.42 -3.85 -30.27
N ASN A 87 -9.84 -2.62 -29.99
CA ASN A 87 -11.16 -2.28 -29.45
C ASN A 87 -11.47 -3.11 -28.20
N ASP A 88 -12.48 -3.99 -28.24
CA ASP A 88 -13.00 -4.68 -27.07
C ASP A 88 -12.30 -6.03 -26.82
N VAL A 89 -11.64 -6.15 -25.68
CA VAL A 89 -10.95 -7.36 -25.23
C VAL A 89 -11.76 -8.03 -24.10
N PRO A 90 -12.17 -9.30 -24.26
CA PRO A 90 -12.87 -10.04 -23.21
C PRO A 90 -11.92 -10.47 -22.08
N ALA A 91 -12.24 -10.07 -20.85
CA ALA A 91 -11.40 -10.27 -19.67
C ALA A 91 -12.10 -11.00 -18.51
N SER A 92 -13.39 -10.72 -18.28
CA SER A 92 -14.11 -11.32 -17.15
C SER A 92 -14.15 -12.85 -17.26
N GLY A 93 -13.92 -13.53 -16.13
CA GLY A 93 -13.85 -14.98 -16.06
C GLY A 93 -12.54 -15.58 -16.58
N LYS A 94 -11.57 -14.76 -17.00
CA LYS A 94 -10.24 -15.20 -17.42
C LYS A 94 -9.17 -14.88 -16.37
N THR A 95 -8.12 -15.68 -16.37
CA THR A 95 -6.92 -15.35 -15.58
C THR A 95 -6.10 -14.26 -16.26
N LEU A 96 -5.25 -13.56 -15.50
CA LEU A 96 -4.35 -12.54 -16.08
C LEU A 96 -3.49 -13.09 -17.23
N GLN A 97 -3.03 -14.34 -17.11
CA GLN A 97 -2.27 -15.03 -18.16
C GLN A 97 -3.08 -15.22 -19.45
N GLN A 98 -4.35 -15.61 -19.31
CA GLN A 98 -5.26 -15.80 -20.44
C GLN A 98 -5.62 -14.47 -21.11
N VAL A 99 -5.78 -13.40 -20.33
CA VAL A 99 -6.00 -12.04 -20.86
C VAL A 99 -4.79 -11.58 -21.68
N SER A 100 -3.56 -11.75 -21.16
CA SER A 100 -2.33 -11.42 -21.89
C SER A 100 -2.20 -12.19 -23.22
N THR A 101 -2.54 -13.48 -23.19
CA THR A 101 -2.54 -14.32 -24.40
C THR A 101 -3.57 -13.82 -25.43
N GLU A 102 -4.76 -13.41 -24.97
CA GLU A 102 -5.80 -12.89 -25.84
C GLU A 102 -5.41 -11.55 -26.48
N ILE A 103 -4.80 -10.64 -25.73
CA ILE A 103 -4.27 -9.37 -26.26
C ILE A 103 -3.23 -9.66 -27.34
N THR A 104 -2.28 -10.55 -27.04
CA THR A 104 -1.22 -10.96 -27.99
C THR A 104 -1.82 -11.54 -29.27
N ARG A 105 -2.87 -12.38 -29.15
CA ARG A 105 -3.56 -12.98 -30.30
C ARG A 105 -4.22 -11.92 -31.19
N GLN A 106 -4.85 -10.91 -30.60
CA GLN A 106 -5.53 -9.86 -31.36
C GLN A 106 -4.57 -8.87 -32.02
N LEU A 107 -3.40 -8.59 -31.40
CA LEU A 107 -2.39 -7.70 -31.98
C LEU A 107 -1.58 -8.34 -33.12
N ASN A 108 -1.50 -9.67 -33.17
CA ASN A 108 -0.83 -10.41 -34.25
C ASN A 108 -1.77 -10.81 -35.40
N ALA A 109 -3.05 -10.48 -35.32
CA ALA A 109 -4.05 -10.78 -36.35
C ALA A 109 -4.10 -9.68 -37.42
#